data_AF-A0A7L9WRB1-F1
#
_entry.id   AF-A0A7L9WRB1-F1
#
_cell.length_a   1.000
_cell.length_b   1.000
_cell.length_c   1.000
_cell.angle_alpha   90.00
_cell.angle_beta   90.00
_cell.angle_gamma   90.00
#
_symmetry.space_group_name_H-M   'P 1'
#
loop_
_entity.id
_entity.type
_entity.pdbx_description
1 polymer ?
#
loop_
_entity_poly.entity_id
_entity_poly.type
_entity_poly.pdbx_seq_one_letter_code
_entity_poly.pdbx_strand_id
1 'polypeptide(L)'
;MNLFYELSEDDRILAVCDGWDDFGRANNASKLGADVIGYPIWQFISGQDTRSYMNSIFFSCRSYARPLTALYRGDSPEMMRVYRMTVAPLPDLGLRLTHHLTAEMPHWHDPPVRRIPRALVQCSQCLSLQTPQAWAPGPGPAFRAKGEISYHVCPDCRQSLSRQIERTALSEVAASRPKGGGVLTA
;
A
#
# COMPACT_ATOMS: atom_id res chain seq x y z
N MET A 1 6.42 -10.89 11.78
CA MET A 1 5.11 -11.47 11.43
C MET A 1 4.78 -11.08 10.00
N ASN A 2 4.41 -12.04 9.15
CA ASN A 2 3.96 -11.75 7.78
C ASN A 2 2.44 -11.65 7.81
N LEU A 3 1.92 -10.42 7.81
CA LEU A 3 0.49 -10.18 7.74
C LEU A 3 0.04 -10.32 6.30
N PHE A 4 -1.02 -11.08 6.04
CA PHE A 4 -1.61 -11.13 4.71
C PHE A 4 -3.13 -11.22 4.76
N TYR A 5 -3.73 -10.84 3.65
CA TYR A 5 -5.12 -11.12 3.33
C TYR A 5 -5.27 -11.46 1.86
N GLU A 6 -6.37 -12.11 1.52
CA GLU A 6 -6.70 -12.52 0.16
C GLU A 6 -7.97 -11.83 -0.30
N LEU A 7 -8.00 -11.51 -1.59
CA LEU A 7 -9.12 -10.87 -2.25
C LEU A 7 -9.65 -11.74 -3.39
N SER A 8 -10.96 -11.70 -3.60
CA SER A 8 -11.62 -12.21 -4.80
C SER A 8 -11.33 -11.33 -6.03
N GLU A 9 -11.85 -11.71 -7.20
CA GLU A 9 -11.85 -10.86 -8.40
C GLU A 9 -12.56 -9.51 -8.17
N ASP A 10 -13.65 -9.49 -7.39
CA ASP A 10 -14.41 -8.29 -7.02
C ASP A 10 -13.86 -7.54 -5.77
N ASP A 11 -12.59 -7.77 -5.42
CA ASP A 11 -11.91 -7.12 -4.28
C ASP A 11 -12.58 -7.33 -2.90
N ARG A 12 -13.25 -8.47 -2.69
CA ARG A 12 -13.79 -8.87 -1.38
C ARG A 12 -12.77 -9.67 -0.60
N ILE A 13 -12.66 -9.42 0.70
CA ILE A 13 -11.74 -10.14 1.58
C ILE A 13 -12.22 -11.59 1.75
N LEU A 14 -11.42 -12.55 1.30
CA LEU A 14 -11.71 -13.98 1.39
C LEU A 14 -11.10 -14.62 2.63
N ALA A 15 -9.88 -14.20 2.98
CA ALA A 15 -9.13 -14.74 4.09
C ALA A 15 -8.18 -13.69 4.67
N VAL A 16 -7.81 -13.89 5.94
CA VAL A 16 -6.74 -13.16 6.64
C VAL A 16 -5.81 -14.18 7.29
N CYS A 17 -4.58 -13.81 7.60
CA CYS A 17 -3.65 -14.69 8.31
C CYS A 17 -4.07 -14.93 9.77
N ASP A 18 -3.64 -16.05 10.36
CA ASP A 18 -3.97 -16.41 11.75
C ASP A 18 -3.60 -15.32 12.78
N GLY A 19 -2.48 -14.60 12.56
CA GLY A 19 -2.02 -13.51 13.42
C GLY A 19 -2.76 -12.16 13.22
N TRP A 20 -3.83 -12.13 12.42
CA TRP A 20 -4.54 -10.89 12.09
C TRP A 20 -5.22 -10.28 13.30
N ASP A 21 -5.93 -11.09 14.09
CA ASP A 21 -6.68 -10.61 15.25
C ASP A 21 -5.75 -10.09 16.34
N ASP A 22 -4.65 -10.78 16.59
CA ASP A 22 -3.66 -10.36 17.58
C ASP A 22 -3.01 -9.03 17.17
N PHE A 23 -2.71 -8.88 15.88
CA PHE A 23 -2.25 -7.61 15.34
C PHE A 23 -3.31 -6.50 15.47
N GLY A 24 -4.57 -6.80 15.15
CA GLY A 24 -5.68 -5.86 15.27
C GLY A 24 -5.87 -5.39 16.71
N ARG A 25 -5.89 -6.30 17.68
CA ARG A 25 -6.00 -5.98 19.12
C ARG A 25 -4.82 -5.13 19.60
N ALA A 26 -3.59 -5.47 19.21
CA ALA A 26 -2.41 -4.69 19.56
C ALA A 26 -2.45 -3.25 19.00
N ASN A 27 -3.23 -3.01 17.95
CA ASN A 27 -3.41 -1.69 17.32
C ASN A 27 -4.79 -1.06 17.60
N ASN A 28 -5.55 -1.56 18.57
CA ASN A 28 -6.89 -1.07 18.92
C ASN A 28 -7.86 -1.01 17.72
N ALA A 29 -7.79 -2.00 16.81
CA ALA A 29 -8.70 -2.10 15.69
C ALA A 29 -10.14 -2.28 16.18
N SER A 30 -11.09 -1.57 15.55
CA SER A 30 -12.51 -1.68 15.85
C SER A 30 -13.19 -2.91 15.23
N LYS A 31 -12.49 -3.61 14.34
CA LYS A 31 -12.95 -4.80 13.60
C LYS A 31 -11.82 -5.81 13.51
N LEU A 32 -12.14 -7.09 13.70
CA LEU A 32 -11.20 -8.21 13.63
C LEU A 32 -11.46 -9.07 12.39
N GLY A 33 -10.77 -10.21 12.24
CA GLY A 33 -10.81 -11.05 11.05
C GLY A 33 -12.23 -11.46 10.64
N ALA A 34 -13.03 -11.93 11.60
CA ALA A 34 -14.42 -12.32 11.36
C ALA A 34 -15.31 -11.14 10.91
N ASP A 35 -14.97 -9.90 11.27
CA ASP A 35 -15.74 -8.70 10.93
C ASP A 35 -15.39 -8.11 9.56
N VAL A 36 -14.31 -8.59 8.93
CA VAL A 36 -13.82 -8.07 7.65
C VAL A 36 -13.97 -9.06 6.49
N ILE A 37 -13.98 -10.37 6.77
CA ILE A 37 -14.19 -11.39 5.74
C ILE A 37 -15.57 -11.20 5.06
N GLY A 38 -15.59 -11.33 3.74
CA GLY A 38 -16.76 -11.13 2.88
C GLY A 38 -17.00 -9.68 2.47
N TYR A 39 -16.39 -8.70 3.14
CA TYR A 39 -16.58 -7.28 2.82
C TYR A 39 -15.62 -6.80 1.72
N PRO A 40 -16.02 -5.82 0.89
CA PRO A 40 -15.12 -5.17 -0.05
C PRO A 40 -13.99 -4.46 0.69
N ILE A 41 -12.74 -4.66 0.25
CA ILE A 41 -11.54 -4.04 0.85
C ILE A 41 -11.66 -2.50 0.88
N TRP A 42 -12.36 -1.93 -0.10
CA TRP A 42 -12.59 -0.49 -0.23
C TRP A 42 -13.32 0.15 0.95
N GLN A 43 -14.08 -0.64 1.73
CA GLN A 43 -14.70 -0.15 2.97
C GLN A 43 -13.68 0.17 4.07
N PHE A 44 -12.49 -0.42 4.00
CA PHE A 44 -11.41 -0.26 4.99
C PHE A 44 -10.30 0.69 4.52
N ILE A 45 -10.38 1.19 3.28
CA ILE A 45 -9.42 2.14 2.72
C ILE A 45 -10.08 3.51 2.61
N SER A 46 -9.53 4.49 3.33
CA SER A 46 -9.98 5.88 3.34
C SER A 46 -9.24 6.74 2.31
N GLY A 47 -9.97 7.70 1.73
CA GLY A 47 -9.43 8.66 0.75
C GLY A 47 -9.47 8.14 -0.69
N GLN A 48 -10.06 8.93 -1.58
CA GLN A 48 -10.24 8.57 -3.00
C GLN A 48 -8.90 8.37 -3.73
N ASP A 49 -7.90 9.16 -3.39
CA ASP A 49 -6.55 9.06 -3.94
C ASP A 49 -5.87 7.74 -3.54
N THR A 50 -6.02 7.32 -2.28
CA THR A 50 -5.49 6.04 -1.80
C THR A 50 -6.18 4.87 -2.50
N ARG A 51 -7.52 4.93 -2.65
CA ARG A 51 -8.28 3.90 -3.38
C ARG A 51 -7.84 3.81 -4.83
N SER A 52 -7.70 4.94 -5.52
CA SER A 52 -7.21 4.98 -6.91
C SER A 52 -5.80 4.40 -7.04
N TYR A 53 -4.90 4.72 -6.10
CA TYR A 53 -3.54 4.18 -6.08
C TYR A 53 -3.53 2.65 -5.91
N MET A 54 -4.29 2.14 -4.95
CA MET A 54 -4.43 0.70 -4.70
C MET A 54 -5.09 -0.02 -5.88
N ASN A 55 -6.12 0.58 -6.48
CA ASN A 55 -6.79 0.03 -7.65
C ASN A 55 -5.85 -0.12 -8.84
N SER A 56 -4.95 0.85 -9.08
CA SER A 56 -3.90 0.72 -10.10
C SER A 56 -2.98 -0.46 -9.85
N ILE A 57 -2.60 -0.73 -8.58
CA ILE A 57 -1.82 -1.91 -8.22
C ILE A 57 -2.58 -3.19 -8.53
N PHE A 58 -3.85 -3.28 -8.10
CA PHE A 58 -4.66 -4.49 -8.25
C PHE A 58 -4.91 -4.79 -9.73
N PHE A 59 -5.33 -3.77 -10.48
CA PHE A 59 -5.54 -3.85 -11.92
C PHE A 59 -4.27 -4.33 -12.63
N SER A 60 -3.12 -3.66 -12.43
CA SER A 60 -1.87 -4.06 -13.09
C SER A 60 -1.39 -5.45 -12.68
N CYS A 61 -1.54 -5.83 -11.41
CA CYS A 61 -1.18 -7.17 -10.93
C CYS A 61 -2.01 -8.26 -11.64
N ARG A 62 -3.32 -8.04 -11.78
CA ARG A 62 -4.22 -8.92 -12.55
C ARG A 62 -3.89 -8.93 -14.04
N SER A 63 -3.73 -7.76 -14.66
CA SER A 63 -3.51 -7.63 -16.10
C SER A 63 -2.23 -8.28 -16.59
N TYR A 64 -1.16 -8.23 -15.78
CA TYR A 64 0.13 -8.79 -16.15
C TYR A 64 0.41 -10.15 -15.52
N ALA A 65 -0.46 -10.63 -14.61
CA ALA A 65 -0.21 -11.84 -13.81
C ALA A 65 1.18 -11.84 -13.14
N ARG A 66 1.60 -10.67 -12.63
CA ARG A 66 2.89 -10.46 -11.98
C ARG A 66 2.73 -9.73 -10.65
N PRO A 67 3.50 -10.09 -9.61
CA PRO A 67 3.49 -9.36 -8.37
C PRO A 67 3.96 -7.91 -8.51
N LEU A 68 3.31 -6.99 -7.79
CA LEU A 68 3.75 -5.61 -7.60
C LEU A 68 4.07 -5.34 -6.13
N THR A 69 4.94 -4.37 -5.87
CA THR A 69 5.38 -4.07 -4.51
C THR A 69 5.42 -2.58 -4.22
N ALA A 70 4.76 -2.13 -3.15
CA ALA A 70 4.84 -0.75 -2.69
C ALA A 70 5.49 -0.69 -1.30
N LEU A 71 6.33 0.32 -1.09
CA LEU A 71 6.76 0.70 0.25
C LEU A 71 5.75 1.72 0.81
N TYR A 72 5.36 1.54 2.06
CA TYR A 72 4.53 2.49 2.77
C TYR A 72 4.95 2.60 4.24
N ARG A 73 4.55 3.68 4.89
CA ARG A 73 4.77 3.92 6.31
C ARG A 73 3.52 3.63 7.13
N GLY A 74 3.71 2.94 8.24
CA GLY A 74 2.68 2.60 9.22
C GLY A 74 3.12 3.02 10.62
N ASP A 75 3.39 4.32 10.76
CA ASP A 75 3.92 4.89 11.99
C ASP A 75 2.93 4.77 13.16
N SER A 76 3.47 4.88 14.37
CA SER A 76 2.76 5.09 15.63
C SER A 76 3.38 6.31 16.33
N PRO A 77 2.79 6.85 17.42
CA PRO A 77 3.34 8.04 18.06
C PRO A 77 4.83 7.92 18.46
N GLU A 78 5.28 6.72 18.81
CA GLU A 78 6.64 6.45 19.31
C GLU A 78 7.56 5.85 18.25
N MET A 79 7.03 5.27 17.18
CA MET A 79 7.80 4.47 16.21
C MET A 79 7.46 4.82 14.76
N MET A 80 8.49 5.00 13.96
CA MET A 80 8.40 4.98 12.51
C MET A 80 8.52 3.55 12.00
N ARG A 81 7.61 3.14 11.11
CA ARG A 81 7.64 1.79 10.51
C ARG A 81 7.53 1.88 9.01
N VAL A 82 8.44 1.21 8.31
CA VAL A 82 8.37 1.04 6.86
C VAL A 82 7.99 -0.40 6.56
N TYR A 83 6.89 -0.56 5.83
CA TYR A 83 6.41 -1.85 5.35
C TYR A 83 6.61 -1.96 3.84
N ARG A 84 6.88 -3.17 3.40
CA ARG A 84 6.72 -3.59 2.01
C ARG A 84 5.41 -4.34 1.87
N MET A 85 4.49 -3.77 1.12
CA MET A 85 3.32 -4.47 0.60
C MET A 85 3.72 -5.18 -0.69
N THR A 86 3.37 -6.45 -0.82
CA THR A 86 3.45 -7.22 -2.06
C THR A 86 2.05 -7.69 -2.43
N VAL A 87 1.61 -7.36 -3.65
CA VAL A 87 0.33 -7.81 -4.21
C VAL A 87 0.66 -8.84 -5.28
N ALA A 88 0.31 -10.10 -5.04
CA ALA A 88 0.56 -11.21 -5.95
C ALA A 88 -0.76 -11.77 -6.51
N PRO A 89 -0.79 -12.19 -7.78
CA PRO A 89 -1.98 -12.81 -8.35
C PRO A 89 -2.21 -14.20 -7.77
N LEU A 90 -3.47 -14.56 -7.61
CA LEU A 90 -3.97 -15.90 -7.32
C LEU A 90 -4.79 -16.41 -8.52
N PRO A 91 -5.19 -17.69 -8.55
CA PRO A 91 -6.20 -18.18 -9.50
C PRO A 91 -7.48 -17.33 -9.49
N ASP A 92 -8.27 -17.43 -10.56
CA ASP A 92 -9.57 -16.75 -10.71
C ASP A 92 -9.52 -15.24 -10.46
N LEU A 93 -8.43 -14.59 -10.91
CA LEU A 93 -8.17 -13.15 -10.73
C LEU A 93 -8.17 -12.69 -9.26
N GLY A 94 -8.04 -13.63 -8.31
CA GLY A 94 -7.81 -13.31 -6.91
C GLY A 94 -6.46 -12.62 -6.70
N LEU A 95 -6.30 -12.00 -5.53
CA LEU A 95 -5.05 -11.35 -5.13
C LEU A 95 -4.68 -11.75 -3.71
N ARG A 96 -3.39 -11.96 -3.45
CA ARG A 96 -2.85 -12.02 -2.08
C ARG A 96 -2.04 -10.76 -1.81
N LEU A 97 -2.39 -10.08 -0.73
CA LEU A 97 -1.66 -8.92 -0.23
C LEU A 97 -0.87 -9.32 1.00
N THR A 98 0.45 -9.22 0.92
CA THR A 98 1.35 -9.54 2.04
C THR A 98 2.09 -8.29 2.48
N HIS A 99 2.15 -8.06 3.78
CA HIS A 99 2.80 -6.92 4.42
C HIS A 99 3.97 -7.42 5.26
N HIS A 100 5.16 -6.92 4.93
CA HIS A 100 6.38 -7.25 5.63
C HIS A 100 7.01 -5.99 6.21
N LEU A 101 7.28 -5.99 7.51
CA LEU A 101 8.00 -4.90 8.17
C LEU A 101 9.46 -4.92 7.70
N THR A 102 9.87 -3.87 6.98
CA THR A 102 11.22 -3.75 6.42
C THR A 102 12.17 -2.95 7.30
N ALA A 103 11.64 -1.99 8.05
CA ALA A 103 12.41 -1.18 8.98
C ALA A 103 11.49 -0.66 10.07
N GLU A 104 12.01 -0.59 11.28
CA GLU A 104 11.36 0.04 12.42
C GLU A 104 12.42 0.81 13.19
N MET A 105 12.10 2.03 13.58
CA MET A 105 12.98 2.86 14.40
C MET A 105 12.15 3.76 15.31
N PRO A 106 12.63 4.06 16.52
CA PRO A 106 12.04 5.09 17.35
C PRO A 106 11.92 6.38 16.56
N HIS A 107 10.83 7.12 16.77
CA HIS A 107 10.80 8.50 16.32
C HIS A 107 11.97 9.24 16.98
N TRP A 108 12.93 9.68 16.16
CA TRP A 108 13.81 10.73 16.62
C TRP A 108 12.93 11.98 16.82
N HIS A 109 13.12 12.63 17.96
CA HIS A 109 12.63 13.96 18.38
C HIS A 109 11.54 13.98 19.47
N ASP A 110 11.92 14.49 20.64
CA ASP A 110 11.21 15.65 21.18
C ASP A 110 11.92 16.90 20.62
N PRO A 111 11.23 17.90 19.99
CA PRO A 111 10.63 19.02 20.74
C PRO A 111 9.47 19.74 19.98
N PRO A 112 9.20 21.04 20.26
CA PRO A 112 7.92 21.53 20.78
C PRO A 112 6.74 21.41 19.80
N VAL A 113 5.53 21.38 20.35
CA VAL A 113 4.26 21.44 19.62
C VAL A 113 4.23 22.68 18.72
N ARG A 114 4.64 22.54 17.45
CA ARG A 114 4.33 23.54 16.42
C ARG A 114 2.81 23.52 16.25
N ARG A 115 2.19 24.71 16.21
CA ARG A 115 0.75 24.84 15.92
C ARG A 115 0.44 24.06 14.66
N ILE A 116 -0.35 23.00 14.82
CA ILE A 116 -0.73 22.14 13.71
C ILE A 116 -1.91 22.81 13.00
N PRO A 117 -1.86 22.97 11.67
CA PRO A 117 -2.99 23.43 10.88
C PRO A 117 -4.26 22.62 11.18
N ARG A 118 -5.43 23.26 11.15
CA ARG A 118 -6.73 22.61 11.44
C ARG A 118 -7.08 21.47 10.49
N ALA A 119 -6.57 21.50 9.25
CA ALA A 119 -6.71 20.45 8.26
C ALA A 119 -5.34 20.16 7.67
N LEU A 120 -5.01 18.87 7.54
CA LEU A 120 -3.76 18.40 6.99
C LEU A 120 -4.03 17.44 5.84
N VAL A 121 -3.37 17.68 4.71
CA VAL A 121 -3.30 16.69 3.64
C VAL A 121 -2.00 15.91 3.79
N GLN A 122 -2.13 14.59 3.90
CA GLN A 122 -1.01 13.68 4.15
C GLN A 122 -0.97 12.55 3.12
N CYS A 123 0.22 12.17 2.70
CA CYS A 123 0.40 11.05 1.79
C CYS A 123 0.12 9.73 2.52
N SER A 124 -0.80 8.90 2.05
CA SER A 124 -1.11 7.59 2.64
C SER A 124 0.00 6.55 2.48
N GLN A 125 1.00 6.84 1.63
CA GLN A 125 2.12 5.94 1.38
C GLN A 125 3.35 6.32 2.19
N CYS A 126 3.90 7.53 2.00
CA CYS A 126 5.14 7.95 2.67
C CYS A 126 4.94 8.84 3.90
N LEU A 127 3.70 9.19 4.22
CA LEU A 127 3.33 10.11 5.31
C LEU A 127 3.86 11.55 5.16
N SER A 128 4.43 11.92 4.00
CA SER A 128 4.77 13.32 3.67
C SER A 128 3.53 14.21 3.69
N LEU A 129 3.72 15.47 4.05
CA LEU A 129 2.65 16.46 4.16
C LEU A 129 2.61 17.38 2.97
N GLN A 130 1.40 17.73 2.55
CA GLN A 130 1.21 18.80 1.59
C GLN A 130 1.31 20.15 2.30
N THR A 131 2.28 20.95 1.88
CA THR A 131 2.39 22.37 2.21
C THR A 131 1.91 23.20 1.02
N PRO A 132 1.71 24.52 1.17
CA PRO A 132 1.34 25.37 0.03
C PRO A 132 2.40 25.35 -1.10
N GLN A 133 3.67 25.07 -0.79
CA GLN A 133 4.76 25.11 -1.76
C GLN A 133 5.13 23.74 -2.32
N ALA A 134 5.08 22.69 -1.50
CA ALA A 134 5.57 21.37 -1.87
C ALA A 134 5.05 20.25 -0.96
N TRP A 135 5.37 19.01 -1.32
CA TRP A 135 5.30 17.88 -0.41
C TRP A 135 6.59 17.81 0.41
N ALA A 136 6.48 17.81 1.73
CA ALA A 136 7.62 17.77 2.63
C ALA A 136 7.62 16.49 3.48
N PRO A 137 8.79 15.84 3.64
CA PRO A 137 8.94 14.79 4.64
C PRO A 137 8.66 15.34 6.03
N GLY A 138 7.98 14.56 6.86
CA GLY A 138 7.79 14.88 8.26
C GLY A 138 7.44 13.63 9.05
N PRO A 139 7.65 13.62 10.38
CA PRO A 139 6.93 12.70 11.23
C PRO A 139 5.44 12.92 10.97
N GLY A 140 4.64 11.86 10.84
CA GLY A 140 3.22 12.03 10.59
C GLY A 140 2.61 12.93 11.67
N PRO A 141 2.16 14.16 11.36
CA PRO A 141 1.53 15.04 12.34
C PRO A 141 0.18 14.48 12.80
N ALA A 142 -0.27 13.37 12.20
CA ALA A 142 -1.43 12.60 12.58
C ALA A 142 -1.52 12.33 14.09
N PHE A 143 -0.39 12.08 14.75
CA PHE A 143 -0.37 11.80 16.19
C PHE A 143 -0.55 13.03 17.07
N ARG A 144 -0.41 14.22 16.51
CA ARG A 144 -0.47 15.49 17.26
C ARG A 144 -1.66 16.37 16.82
N ALA A 145 -2.24 16.09 15.66
CA ALA A 145 -3.37 16.85 15.12
C ALA A 145 -4.68 16.46 15.84
N LYS A 146 -5.39 17.45 16.39
CA LYS A 146 -6.81 17.30 16.79
C LYS A 146 -7.78 17.52 15.61
N GLY A 147 -7.25 17.74 14.41
CA GLY A 147 -8.00 18.07 13.20
C GLY A 147 -8.17 16.89 12.26
N GLU A 148 -9.04 17.05 11.26
CA GLU A 148 -9.31 16.04 10.24
C GLU A 148 -8.11 15.91 9.27
N ILE A 149 -7.64 14.68 9.05
CA ILE A 149 -6.55 14.37 8.13
C ILE A 149 -7.16 13.85 6.84
N SER A 150 -6.88 14.54 5.73
CA SER A 150 -7.22 14.03 4.40
C SER A 150 -6.04 13.25 3.83
N TYR A 151 -6.29 11.98 3.48
CA TYR A 151 -5.27 11.14 2.87
C TYR A 151 -5.27 11.26 1.35
N HIS A 152 -4.10 11.58 0.81
CA HIS A 152 -3.81 11.69 -0.62
C HIS A 152 -2.59 10.83 -0.99
N VAL A 153 -2.17 10.81 -2.25
CA VAL A 153 -0.89 10.19 -2.66
C VAL A 153 -0.02 11.21 -3.37
N CYS A 154 1.18 11.46 -2.84
CA CYS A 154 2.10 12.45 -3.37
C CYS A 154 2.66 12.05 -4.77
N PRO A 155 3.17 13.03 -5.55
CA PRO A 155 3.74 12.76 -6.88
C PRO A 155 4.85 11.70 -6.87
N ASP A 156 5.72 11.68 -5.86
CA ASP A 156 6.83 10.72 -5.80
C ASP A 156 6.33 9.28 -5.65
N CYS A 157 5.34 9.04 -4.78
CA CYS A 157 4.75 7.73 -4.60
C CYS A 157 3.97 7.27 -5.84
N ARG A 158 3.25 8.19 -6.50
CA ARG A 158 2.59 7.91 -7.78
C ARG A 158 3.62 7.51 -8.85
N GLN A 159 4.69 8.31 -9.00
CA GLN A 159 5.72 8.06 -10.00
C GLN A 159 6.49 6.76 -9.73
N SER A 160 6.76 6.45 -8.46
CA SER A 160 7.39 5.18 -8.07
C SER A 160 6.54 3.99 -8.52
N LEU A 161 5.21 4.04 -8.31
CA LEU A 161 4.30 2.99 -8.76
C LEU A 161 4.25 2.91 -10.29
N SER A 162 4.08 4.05 -10.99
CA SER A 162 4.03 4.08 -12.45
C SER A 162 5.27 3.43 -13.08
N ARG A 163 6.47 3.77 -12.58
CA ARG A 163 7.73 3.14 -13.05
C ARG A 163 7.76 1.64 -12.81
N GLN A 164 7.18 1.15 -11.71
CA GLN A 164 7.13 -0.28 -11.43
C GLN A 164 6.16 -1.01 -12.37
N ILE A 165 4.98 -0.42 -12.62
CA ILE A 165 4.01 -0.95 -13.57
C ILE A 165 4.62 -1.01 -14.97
N GLU A 166 5.25 0.06 -15.43
CA GLU A 166 5.94 0.13 -16.73
C GLU A 166 7.00 -0.97 -16.87
N ARG A 167 7.85 -1.16 -15.86
CA ARG A 167 8.87 -2.24 -15.86
C ARG A 167 8.23 -3.62 -15.95
N THR A 168 7.13 -3.83 -15.23
CA THR A 168 6.39 -5.10 -15.24
C THR A 168 5.80 -5.37 -16.62
N ALA A 169 5.14 -4.37 -17.21
CA ALA A 169 4.58 -4.45 -18.55
C ALA A 169 5.65 -4.75 -19.62
N LEU A 170 6.79 -4.06 -19.57
CA LEU A 170 7.91 -4.30 -20.49
C LEU A 170 8.50 -5.71 -20.37
N SER A 171 8.61 -6.24 -19.14
CA SER A 171 9.08 -7.60 -18.91
C SER A 171 8.14 -8.66 -19.51
N GLU A 172 6.83 -8.39 -19.50
CA GLU A 172 5.83 -9.29 -20.06
C GLU A 172 5.82 -9.26 -21.59
N VAL A 173 5.97 -8.08 -22.20
CA VAL A 173 6.16 -7.94 -23.66
C VAL A 173 7.43 -8.68 -24.12
N ALA A 174 8.51 -8.64 -23.33
CA ALA A 174 9.73 -9.36 -23.65
C ALA A 174 9.55 -10.89 -23.53
N ALA A 175 8.81 -11.37 -22.52
CA ALA A 175 8.54 -12.79 -22.30
C ALA A 175 7.58 -13.40 -23.32
N SER A 176 6.66 -12.60 -23.87
CA SER A 176 5.65 -13.03 -24.86
C SER A 176 6.13 -13.03 -26.32
N ARG A 177 7.35 -12.52 -26.60
CA ARG A 177 7.93 -12.62 -27.96
C ARG A 177 8.28 -14.07 -28.30
N PRO A 178 7.83 -14.60 -29.46
CA PRO A 178 8.20 -15.95 -29.87
C PRO A 178 9.72 -16.02 -30.09
N LYS A 179 10.36 -17.05 -29.53
CA LYS A 179 11.76 -17.38 -29.86
C LYS A 179 11.80 -17.69 -31.35
N GLY A 180 12.47 -16.84 -32.13
CA GLY A 180 12.54 -16.94 -33.59
C GLY A 180 12.85 -18.35 -34.05
N GLY A 181 12.06 -18.81 -35.03
CA GLY A 181 12.16 -20.14 -35.63
C GLY A 181 13.58 -20.43 -36.10
N GLY A 182 14.04 -21.64 -35.79
CA GLY A 182 15.25 -22.19 -36.36
C GLY A 182 15.17 -22.13 -37.87
N VAL A 183 16.16 -21.50 -38.47
CA VAL A 183 16.41 -21.53 -39.92
C VAL A 183 16.57 -23.00 -40.31
N LEU A 184 15.65 -23.49 -41.14
CA LEU A 184 15.79 -24.76 -41.86
C LEU A 184 16.99 -24.61 -42.81
N THR A 185 18.10 -25.27 -42.49
CA THR A 185 19.17 -25.53 -43.45
C THR A 185 18.69 -26.61 -44.42
N ALA A 186 18.61 -26.24 -45.70
CA ALA A 186 18.56 -27.18 -46.82
C ALA A 186 19.97 -27.32 -47.42
#